data_AF-A0A0S8A2F8-F1
#
_entry.id   AF-A0A0S8A2F8-F1
#
_cell.length_a   1.000
_cell.length_b   1.000
_cell.length_c   1.000
_cell.angle_alpha   90.00
_cell.angle_beta   90.00
_cell.angle_gamma   90.00
#
_symmetry.space_group_name_H-M   'P 1'
#
loop_
_entity.id
_entity.type
_entity.pdbx_description
1 polymer ?
#
loop_
_entity_poly.entity_id
_entity_poly.type
_entity_poly.pdbx_seq_one_letter_code
_entity_poly.pdbx_strand_id
1 'polypeptide(L)'
;MPVYVAAYEYNAFGGDQDDCFAKAMIGMDSVINSRLGVPAEHALDLTVLQPAGSDSHTYDNDTLNVILSAYLWEDSPHGYAVRVFYKCAQQKVYRQQASVE
;
A
#
# COMPACT_ATOMS: atom_id res chain seq x y z
N MET A 1 0.92 -18.97 -27.89
CA MET A 1 0.81 -19.41 -26.48
C MET A 1 0.81 -18.14 -25.63
N PRO A 2 -0.20 -17.89 -24.77
CA PRO A 2 -0.18 -16.73 -23.91
C PRO A 2 0.85 -16.96 -22.79
N VAL A 3 1.79 -16.03 -22.66
CA VAL A 3 2.75 -16.00 -21.55
C VAL A 3 1.99 -15.47 -20.34
N TYR A 4 1.61 -16.34 -19.42
CA TYR A 4 1.15 -15.91 -18.09
C TYR A 4 2.37 -15.33 -17.36
N VAL A 5 2.51 -14.01 -17.41
CA VAL A 5 3.43 -13.29 -16.53
C VAL A 5 2.74 -13.25 -15.17
N ALA A 6 3.07 -14.19 -14.29
CA ALA A 6 2.76 -14.03 -12.88
C ALA A 6 3.59 -12.82 -12.41
N ALA A 7 2.90 -11.72 -12.08
CA ALA A 7 3.51 -10.57 -11.43
C ALA A 7 3.85 -10.98 -9.98
N TYR A 8 4.90 -11.81 -9.86
CA TYR A 8 5.48 -12.31 -8.62
C TYR A 8 4.64 -13.29 -7.78
N GLU A 9 5.28 -14.35 -7.28
CA GLU A 9 4.71 -15.26 -6.27
C GLU A 9 4.84 -14.64 -4.88
N TYR A 10 3.71 -14.14 -4.36
CA TYR A 10 3.58 -13.62 -3.00
C TYR A 10 3.52 -14.77 -1.99
N ASN A 11 4.59 -15.03 -1.22
CA ASN A 11 4.48 -15.82 0.02
C ASN A 11 3.86 -14.94 1.09
N ALA A 12 2.61 -15.24 1.48
CA ALA A 12 1.74 -14.49 2.40
C ALA A 12 2.48 -13.58 3.41
N PHE A 13 2.09 -12.29 3.46
CA PHE A 13 2.67 -11.23 4.30
C PHE A 13 2.72 -11.73 5.76
N GLY A 14 3.92 -12.05 6.25
CA GLY A 14 4.07 -12.77 7.51
C GLY A 14 4.58 -11.94 8.68
N GLY A 15 4.99 -10.68 8.45
CA GLY A 15 5.55 -9.83 9.51
C GLY A 15 5.19 -8.34 9.37
N ASP A 16 5.20 -7.64 10.52
CA ASP A 16 4.96 -6.19 10.65
C ASP A 16 5.79 -5.33 9.68
N GLN A 17 6.95 -5.86 9.26
CA GLN A 17 7.85 -5.21 8.30
C GLN A 17 7.28 -5.15 6.87
N ASP A 18 6.68 -6.25 6.40
CA ASP A 18 6.16 -6.33 5.03
C ASP A 18 4.89 -5.49 4.90
N ASP A 19 4.13 -5.37 5.98
CA ASP A 19 2.92 -4.53 6.08
C ASP A 19 3.23 -3.04 5.83
N CYS A 20 4.34 -2.51 6.39
CA CYS A 20 4.73 -1.12 6.16
C CYS A 20 5.01 -0.84 4.67
N PHE A 21 5.77 -1.72 4.02
CA PHE A 21 6.09 -1.58 2.60
C PHE A 21 4.87 -1.85 1.70
N ALA A 22 3.98 -2.77 2.09
CA ALA A 22 2.69 -3.00 1.41
C ALA A 22 1.83 -1.74 1.40
N LYS A 23 1.63 -1.16 2.59
CA LYS A 23 0.89 0.09 2.77
C LYS A 23 1.55 1.24 2.00
N ALA A 24 2.86 1.30 1.94
CA ALA A 24 3.58 2.29 1.12
C ALA A 24 3.29 2.14 -0.38
N MET A 25 3.23 0.91 -0.89
CA MET A 25 2.85 0.62 -2.28
C MET A 25 1.40 0.99 -2.57
N ILE A 26 0.46 0.63 -1.68
CA ILE A 26 -0.96 0.98 -1.79
C ILE A 26 -1.14 2.51 -1.80
N GLY A 27 -0.43 3.21 -0.92
CA GLY A 27 -0.42 4.66 -0.90
C GLY A 27 0.13 5.27 -2.19
N MET A 28 1.24 4.74 -2.72
CA MET A 28 1.82 5.23 -3.98
C MET A 28 0.83 5.08 -5.15
N ASP A 29 0.17 3.92 -5.27
CA ASP A 29 -0.85 3.68 -6.28
C ASP A 29 -2.03 4.64 -6.13
N SER A 30 -2.43 4.92 -4.89
CA SER A 30 -3.48 5.90 -4.58
C SER A 30 -3.11 7.33 -5.02
N VAL A 31 -1.84 7.74 -4.91
CA VAL A 31 -1.38 9.02 -5.48
C VAL A 31 -1.46 9.01 -7.02
N ILE A 32 -1.13 7.89 -7.67
CA ILE A 32 -1.25 7.77 -9.13
C ILE A 32 -2.72 7.89 -9.54
N ASN A 33 -3.60 7.15 -8.87
CA ASN A 33 -5.04 7.15 -9.13
C ASN A 33 -5.65 8.55 -8.96
N SER A 34 -5.26 9.28 -7.91
CA SER A 34 -5.73 10.66 -7.71
C SER A 34 -5.30 11.60 -8.84
N ARG A 35 -4.11 11.42 -9.40
CA ARG A 35 -3.59 12.20 -10.55
C ARG A 35 -4.25 11.82 -11.87
N LEU A 36 -4.70 10.58 -12.00
CA LEU A 36 -5.48 10.10 -13.14
C LEU A 36 -6.97 10.46 -13.05
N GLY A 37 -7.39 11.10 -11.95
CA GLY A 37 -8.79 11.48 -11.73
C GLY A 37 -9.69 10.31 -11.34
N VAL A 38 -9.12 9.18 -10.93
CA VAL A 38 -9.88 8.05 -10.37
C VAL A 38 -10.42 8.49 -9.01
N PRO A 39 -11.74 8.48 -8.78
CA PRO A 39 -12.30 8.85 -7.49
C PRO A 39 -11.82 7.94 -6.33
N ALA A 40 -11.73 8.50 -5.13
CA ALA A 40 -11.21 7.79 -3.95
C ALA A 40 -12.10 6.60 -3.56
N GLU A 41 -13.40 6.71 -3.79
CA GLU A 41 -14.39 5.67 -3.52
C GLU A 41 -14.07 4.33 -4.21
N HIS A 42 -13.43 4.34 -5.38
CA HIS A 42 -13.04 3.11 -6.08
C HIS A 42 -11.82 2.44 -5.47
N ALA A 43 -10.98 3.20 -4.75
CA ALA A 43 -9.86 2.63 -4.00
C ALA A 43 -10.33 2.06 -2.64
N LEU A 44 -11.49 2.48 -2.12
CA LEU A 44 -12.05 1.97 -0.85
C LEU A 44 -12.38 0.47 -0.91
N ASP A 45 -12.75 -0.03 -2.09
CA ASP A 45 -13.05 -1.45 -2.31
C ASP A 45 -11.86 -2.35 -1.97
N LEU A 46 -10.63 -1.83 -2.06
CA LEU A 46 -9.40 -2.54 -1.68
C LEU A 46 -9.26 -2.74 -0.17
N THR A 47 -10.05 -2.03 0.63
CA THR A 47 -9.95 -2.01 2.09
C THR A 47 -11.07 -2.79 2.77
N VAL A 48 -11.99 -3.38 2.00
CA VAL A 48 -13.12 -4.12 2.55
C VAL A 48 -12.64 -5.48 3.06
N LEU A 49 -12.80 -5.72 4.36
CA LEU A 49 -12.43 -6.97 5.03
C LEU A 49 -13.48 -8.08 4.87
N GLN A 50 -14.70 -7.73 4.46
CA GLN A 50 -15.77 -8.70 4.18
C GLN A 50 -16.06 -8.81 2.68
N PRO A 51 -16.42 -10.01 2.18
CA PRO A 51 -16.75 -10.19 0.78
C PRO A 51 -17.98 -9.34 0.38
N ALA A 52 -17.98 -8.89 -0.87
CA ALA A 52 -19.07 -8.12 -1.46
C ALA A 52 -20.42 -8.87 -1.28
N GLY A 53 -21.35 -8.28 -0.53
CA GLY A 53 -22.68 -8.85 -0.26
C GLY A 53 -23.15 -8.84 1.20
N SER A 54 -22.33 -8.38 2.16
CA SER A 54 -22.81 -8.06 3.51
C SER A 54 -23.29 -6.61 3.57
N ASP A 55 -24.43 -6.35 4.23
CA ASP A 55 -24.99 -4.99 4.41
C ASP A 55 -24.13 -4.09 5.33
N SER A 56 -22.96 -4.56 5.76
CA SER A 56 -22.06 -3.90 6.70
C SER A 56 -20.62 -4.01 6.19
N HIS A 57 -20.16 -2.97 5.48
CA HIS A 57 -18.76 -2.88 5.08
C HIS A 57 -17.86 -2.65 6.30
N THR A 58 -17.08 -3.67 6.65
CA THR A 58 -16.00 -3.52 7.63
C THR A 58 -14.73 -3.22 6.85
N TYR A 59 -14.10 -2.09 7.13
CA TYR A 59 -12.88 -1.65 6.44
C TYR A 59 -11.66 -1.92 7.31
N ASP A 60 -10.53 -2.24 6.68
CA ASP A 60 -9.23 -2.12 7.31
C ASP A 60 -8.89 -0.63 7.47
N ASN A 61 -9.07 -0.12 8.68
CA ASN A 61 -8.89 1.30 8.98
C ASN A 61 -7.48 1.79 8.66
N ASP A 62 -6.46 0.93 8.80
CA ASP A 62 -5.08 1.32 8.52
C ASP A 62 -4.89 1.58 7.02
N THR A 63 -5.26 0.63 6.18
CA THR A 63 -5.16 0.79 4.72
C THR A 63 -6.09 1.88 4.21
N LEU A 64 -7.29 2.01 4.77
CA LEU A 64 -8.22 3.09 4.46
C LEU A 64 -7.60 4.48 4.70
N ASN A 65 -6.98 4.68 5.86
CA ASN A 65 -6.31 5.93 6.18
C ASN A 65 -5.13 6.22 5.25
N VAL A 66 -4.38 5.19 4.85
CA VAL A 66 -3.29 5.31 3.89
C VAL A 66 -3.80 5.79 2.53
N ILE A 67 -4.86 5.16 2.00
CA ILE A 67 -5.47 5.53 0.72
C ILE A 67 -5.97 6.97 0.77
N LEU A 68 -6.81 7.31 1.75
CA LEU A 68 -7.38 8.67 1.84
C LEU A 68 -6.30 9.74 2.00
N SER A 69 -5.27 9.48 2.81
CA SER A 69 -4.16 10.43 2.99
C SER A 69 -3.32 10.57 1.70
N ALA A 70 -3.13 9.49 0.95
CA ALA A 70 -2.40 9.51 -0.31
C ALA A 70 -3.17 10.26 -1.41
N TYR A 71 -4.51 10.18 -1.42
CA TYR A 71 -5.35 10.95 -2.33
C TYR A 71 -5.23 12.46 -2.15
N LEU A 72 -4.99 12.90 -0.91
CA LEU A 72 -4.78 14.30 -0.55
C LEU A 72 -3.32 14.75 -0.69
N TRP A 73 -2.42 13.85 -1.11
CA TRP A 73 -1.00 14.17 -1.26
C TRP A 73 -0.78 15.14 -2.42
N GLU A 74 -0.02 16.22 -2.18
CA GLU A 74 0.19 17.29 -3.17
C GLU A 74 1.39 17.07 -4.10
N ASP A 75 2.37 16.28 -3.67
CA ASP A 75 3.60 16.04 -4.44
C ASP A 75 3.43 14.86 -5.44
N SER A 76 4.51 14.45 -6.07
CA SER A 76 4.57 13.32 -7.01
C SER A 76 4.42 11.96 -6.32
N PRO A 77 3.94 10.92 -7.04
CA PRO A 77 3.94 9.54 -6.55
C PRO A 77 5.34 9.06 -6.11
N HIS A 78 6.37 9.48 -6.84
CA HIS A 78 7.75 9.19 -6.48
C HIS A 78 8.15 9.83 -5.14
N GLY A 79 7.81 11.11 -4.94
CA GLY A 79 8.06 11.82 -3.68
C GLY A 79 7.34 11.19 -2.48
N TYR A 80 6.11 10.70 -2.69
CA TYR A 80 5.38 9.91 -1.70
C TYR A 80 6.15 8.62 -1.36
N ALA A 81 6.46 7.82 -2.38
CA ALA A 81 7.12 6.52 -2.23
C ALA A 81 8.45 6.64 -1.48
N VAL A 82 9.32 7.55 -1.91
CA VAL A 82 10.61 7.80 -1.26
C VAL A 82 10.40 8.14 0.22
N ARG A 83 9.49 9.07 0.54
CA ARG A 83 9.27 9.49 1.93
C ARG A 83 8.75 8.36 2.81
N VAL A 84 7.81 7.55 2.32
CA VAL A 84 7.21 6.47 3.12
C VAL A 84 8.16 5.27 3.23
N PHE A 85 8.84 4.88 2.15
CA PHE A 85 9.83 3.81 2.19
C PHE A 85 11.01 4.12 3.11
N TYR A 86 11.51 5.36 3.10
CA TYR A 86 12.54 5.76 4.07
C TYR A 86 12.06 5.66 5.51
N LYS A 87 10.79 6.00 5.79
CA LYS A 87 10.21 5.82 7.14
C LYS A 87 10.11 4.35 7.52
N CYS A 88 9.67 3.48 6.61
CA CYS A 88 9.62 2.03 6.85
C CYS A 88 11.04 1.47 7.11
N ALA A 89 12.03 1.86 6.30
CA ALA A 89 13.42 1.43 6.46
C ALA A 89 14.10 1.94 7.75
N GLN A 90 13.61 3.04 8.34
CA GLN A 90 14.13 3.55 9.61
C GLN A 90 13.62 2.79 10.84
N GLN A 91 12.58 1.96 10.70
CA GLN A 91 12.09 1.12 11.78
C GLN A 91 13.21 0.14 12.22
N LYS A 92 13.38 -0.01 13.54
CA LYS A 92 14.55 -0.67 14.16
C LYS A 92 14.88 -2.06 13.57
N VAL A 93 13.88 -2.76 13.06
CA VAL A 93 13.99 -4.10 12.50
C VAL A 93 14.87 -4.13 11.22
N TYR A 94 14.87 -3.07 10.41
CA TYR A 94 15.71 -2.97 9.20
C TYR A 94 17.18 -2.59 9.48
N ARG A 95 17.46 -1.87 10.58
CA ARG A 95 18.85 -1.50 10.95
C ARG A 95 19.68 -2.71 11.38
N GLN A 96 19.05 -3.77 11.89
CA GLN A 96 19.74 -4.99 12.31
C GLN A 96 19.97 -5.98 11.15
N GLN A 97 19.15 -5.94 10.10
CA GLN A 97 19.31 -6.80 8.91
C GLN A 97 20.32 -6.23 7.90
N ALA A 98 20.59 -4.92 7.93
CA ALA A 98 21.51 -4.24 7.00
C ALA A 98 22.93 -4.01 7.57
N SER A 99 23.27 -4.55 8.75
CA SER A 99 24.66 -4.57 9.21
C SER A 99 25.45 -5.56 8.37
N VAL A 100 26.08 -5.05 7.31
CA VAL A 100 27.13 -5.76 6.60
C VAL A 100 28.37 -5.73 7.51
N GLU A 101 28.76 -6.91 8.00
CA GLU A 101 30.08 -7.15 8.57
C GLU A 101 31.16 -7.06 7.48
#